data_AF-A0A7S4AX83-F1
#
_entry.id   AF-A0A7S4AX83-F1
#
_cell.length_a   1.000
_cell.length_b   1.000
_cell.length_c   1.000
_cell.angle_alpha   90.00
_cell.angle_beta   90.00
_cell.angle_gamma   90.00
#
_symmetry.space_group_name_H-M   'P 1'
#
loop_
_entity.id
_entity.type
_entity.pdbx_description
1 polymer ?
#
loop_
_entity_poly.entity_id
_entity_poly.type
_entity_poly.pdbx_seq_one_letter_code
_entity_poly.pdbx_strand_id
1 'polypeptide(L)'
;MSSSSSFTLSPHNIYAHRLNNSAALCIEIGHYERAISSLQRALKLCERQVSESLSSNGDAVAACCQYSECTLDGCIAFSETNSLFFTSNSNSSSIQLASCNPPIPVATHASTSDAPTNSPRCTKRRRIQETANNSNSTSSTVSSSITTITSQSYIYKTPIRVQRKGHEMGSMFYMIVLFNLALACQLKAIACLRSQQQQLSSNTKYIMAAKTAAREARLLYELILNYWSRIEQQEPRYKTSSDYYYSSIRFRMILSNNLSQLYRLTKDTTQERECLEDLLSTILVVQTRITTQSSTTDDNKNTNCHGDHLDGFLSNTATLTMRDHSAGVA
;
A
#
# COMPACT_ATOMS: atom_id res chain seq x y z
N MET A 1 -41.39 -9.82 1.20
CA MET A 1 -40.41 -10.15 2.25
C MET A 1 -39.26 -10.87 1.59
N SER A 2 -38.18 -10.17 1.29
CA SER A 2 -37.02 -10.72 0.59
C SER A 2 -36.23 -11.57 1.61
N SER A 3 -36.35 -12.88 1.51
CA SER A 3 -35.58 -13.84 2.31
C SER A 3 -34.10 -13.60 2.09
N SER A 4 -33.46 -12.96 3.07
CA SER A 4 -32.04 -12.65 3.07
C SER A 4 -31.28 -13.96 3.30
N SER A 5 -30.89 -14.64 2.22
CA SER A 5 -30.00 -15.79 2.32
C SER A 5 -28.67 -15.32 2.89
N SER A 6 -28.41 -15.66 4.15
CA SER A 6 -27.15 -15.39 4.81
C SER A 6 -26.07 -16.29 4.20
N PHE A 7 -25.35 -15.79 3.20
CA PHE A 7 -24.15 -16.47 2.71
C PHE A 7 -23.10 -16.51 3.82
N THR A 8 -22.81 -17.72 4.32
CA THR A 8 -21.74 -17.93 5.29
C THR A 8 -20.41 -17.90 4.56
N LEU A 9 -19.61 -16.85 4.81
CA LEU A 9 -18.29 -16.72 4.20
C LEU A 9 -17.38 -17.90 4.58
N SER A 10 -16.56 -18.36 3.64
CA SER A 10 -15.52 -19.35 3.93
C SER A 10 -14.63 -18.87 5.10
N PRO A 11 -14.32 -19.73 6.09
CA PRO A 11 -13.41 -19.39 7.17
C PRO A 11 -12.06 -18.84 6.70
N HIS A 12 -11.62 -19.26 5.51
CA HIS A 12 -10.40 -18.76 4.88
C HIS A 12 -10.46 -17.27 4.53
N ASN A 13 -11.60 -16.77 4.05
CA ASN A 13 -11.78 -15.36 3.69
C ASN A 13 -11.78 -14.48 4.92
N ILE A 14 -12.48 -14.92 5.98
CA ILE A 14 -12.48 -14.21 7.27
C ILE A 14 -11.06 -14.09 7.82
N TYR A 15 -10.26 -15.15 7.69
CA TYR A 15 -8.87 -15.14 8.12
C TYR A 15 -8.00 -14.24 7.25
N ALA A 16 -8.18 -14.26 5.93
CA ALA A 16 -7.47 -13.37 5.02
C ALA A 16 -7.78 -11.89 5.30
N HIS A 17 -9.05 -11.53 5.57
CA HIS A 17 -9.43 -10.17 5.97
C HIS A 17 -8.71 -9.73 7.26
N ARG A 18 -8.61 -10.62 8.26
CA ARG A 18 -7.87 -10.35 9.50
C ARG A 18 -6.38 -10.14 9.24
N LEU A 19 -5.78 -10.95 8.38
CA LEU A 19 -4.38 -10.80 7.99
C LEU A 19 -4.14 -9.45 7.29
N ASN A 20 -5.02 -9.05 6.36
CA ASN A 20 -4.95 -7.75 5.69
C ASN A 20 -5.01 -6.59 6.70
N ASN A 21 -6.02 -6.58 7.58
CA ASN A 21 -6.20 -5.50 8.55
C ASN A 21 -5.09 -5.46 9.61
N SER A 22 -4.53 -6.62 9.97
CA SER A 22 -3.34 -6.70 10.84
C SER A 22 -2.08 -6.20 10.13
N ALA A 23 -1.93 -6.47 8.83
CA ALA A 23 -0.82 -5.97 8.03
C ALA A 23 -0.90 -4.45 7.85
N ALA A 24 -2.11 -3.91 7.64
CA ALA A 24 -2.34 -2.47 7.61
C ALA A 24 -1.83 -1.79 8.89
N LEU A 25 -2.11 -2.35 10.07
CA LEU A 25 -1.55 -1.83 11.32
C LEU A 25 -0.02 -1.92 11.35
N CYS A 26 0.56 -3.03 10.87
CA CYS A 26 2.02 -3.19 10.79
C CYS A 26 2.66 -2.16 9.86
N ILE A 27 2.00 -1.78 8.75
CA ILE A 27 2.47 -0.74 7.82
C ILE A 27 2.48 0.62 8.52
N GLU A 28 1.41 0.96 9.22
CA GLU A 28 1.27 2.25 9.93
C GLU A 28 2.36 2.46 11.00
N ILE A 29 2.73 1.39 11.72
CA ILE A 29 3.77 1.43 12.77
C ILE A 29 5.19 1.14 12.24
N GLY A 30 5.37 1.03 10.92
CA GLY A 30 6.68 0.83 10.29
C GLY A 30 7.26 -0.60 10.36
N HIS A 31 6.48 -1.59 10.76
CA HIS A 31 6.87 -3.01 10.78
C HIS A 31 6.61 -3.69 9.42
N TYR A 32 7.27 -3.19 8.37
CA TYR A 32 7.01 -3.59 6.99
C TYR A 32 7.25 -5.08 6.71
N GLU A 33 8.27 -5.71 7.29
CA GLU A 33 8.53 -7.15 7.08
C GLU A 33 7.39 -8.04 7.59
N ARG A 34 6.84 -7.68 8.76
CA ARG A 34 5.70 -8.40 9.35
C ARG A 34 4.44 -8.19 8.52
N ALA A 35 4.26 -6.98 7.98
CA ALA A 35 3.17 -6.68 7.05
C ALA A 35 3.27 -7.54 5.79
N ILE A 36 4.44 -7.55 5.12
CA ILE A 36 4.71 -8.34 3.91
C ILE A 36 4.40 -9.82 4.15
N SER A 37 4.90 -10.40 5.24
CA SER A 37 4.63 -11.81 5.57
C SER A 37 3.14 -12.09 5.77
N SER A 38 2.41 -11.18 6.42
CA SER A 38 0.97 -11.32 6.66
C SER A 38 0.16 -11.21 5.35
N LEU A 39 0.54 -10.30 4.46
CA LEU A 39 -0.10 -10.08 3.17
C LEU A 39 0.17 -11.24 2.19
N GLN A 40 1.39 -11.78 2.17
CA GLN A 40 1.71 -12.98 1.41
C GLN A 40 0.88 -14.19 1.86
N ARG A 41 0.61 -14.32 3.17
CA ARG A 41 -0.30 -15.35 3.68
C ARG A 41 -1.75 -15.09 3.27
N ALA A 42 -2.21 -13.84 3.31
CA ALA A 42 -3.54 -13.47 2.84
C ALA A 42 -3.71 -13.79 1.35
N LEU A 43 -2.72 -13.48 0.51
CA LEU A 43 -2.73 -13.74 -0.92
C LEU A 43 -2.88 -15.24 -1.23
N LYS A 44 -2.11 -16.10 -0.55
CA LYS A 44 -2.22 -17.56 -0.70
C LYS A 44 -3.61 -18.11 -0.33
N LEU A 45 -4.32 -17.47 0.60
CA LEU A 45 -5.69 -17.85 0.93
C LEU A 45 -6.67 -17.42 -0.17
N CYS A 46 -6.48 -16.23 -0.74
CA CYS A 46 -7.28 -15.76 -1.88
C CYS A 46 -7.09 -16.66 -3.11
N GLU A 47 -5.86 -17.04 -3.44
CA GLU A 47 -5.54 -17.92 -4.57
C GLU A 47 -6.23 -19.28 -4.47
N ARG A 48 -6.30 -19.84 -3.26
CA ARG A 48 -7.00 -21.10 -3.00
C ARG A 48 -8.50 -20.96 -3.26
N GLN A 49 -9.11 -19.88 -2.79
CA GLN A 49 -10.53 -19.63 -3.00
C GLN A 49 -10.87 -19.51 -4.50
N VAL A 50 -10.04 -18.81 -5.27
CA VAL A 50 -10.22 -18.70 -6.73
C VAL A 50 -10.15 -20.08 -7.38
N SER A 51 -9.19 -20.91 -6.98
CA SER A 51 -9.03 -22.29 -7.50
C SER A 51 -10.24 -23.19 -7.19
N GLU A 52 -10.79 -23.08 -5.98
CA GLU A 52 -11.99 -23.81 -5.55
C GLU A 52 -13.22 -23.36 -6.34
N SER A 53 -13.38 -22.05 -6.56
CA SER A 53 -14.51 -21.49 -7.31
C SER A 53 -14.54 -21.91 -8.78
N LEU A 54 -13.37 -22.10 -9.39
CA LEU A 54 -13.26 -22.60 -10.78
C LEU A 54 -13.68 -24.07 -10.93
N SER A 55 -13.69 -24.83 -9.83
CA SER A 55 -14.01 -26.27 -9.83
C SER A 55 -15.50 -26.55 -9.63
N SER A 56 -16.26 -25.59 -9.07
CA SER A 56 -17.71 -25.68 -8.94
C SER A 56 -18.38 -25.22 -10.23
N ASN A 57 -18.98 -26.14 -10.98
CA ASN A 57 -19.60 -25.94 -12.30
C ASN A 57 -20.40 -24.61 -12.44
N GLY A 58 -19.79 -23.64 -13.12
CA GLY A 58 -20.39 -22.84 -14.20
C GLY A 58 -21.29 -21.64 -13.87
N ASP A 59 -22.24 -21.75 -12.94
CA ASP A 59 -23.40 -20.83 -12.96
C ASP A 59 -23.51 -19.85 -11.77
N ALA A 60 -22.61 -19.92 -10.79
CA ALA A 60 -22.60 -18.96 -9.69
C ALA A 60 -21.69 -17.77 -10.03
N VAL A 61 -22.20 -16.79 -10.78
CA VAL A 61 -21.63 -15.44 -10.77
C VAL A 61 -21.63 -14.98 -9.32
N ALA A 62 -20.46 -14.93 -8.70
CA ALA A 62 -20.30 -14.60 -7.29
C ALA A 62 -20.99 -13.25 -7.01
N ALA A 63 -22.09 -13.31 -6.26
CA ALA A 63 -22.88 -12.13 -5.94
C ALA A 63 -21.99 -11.15 -5.18
N CYS A 64 -21.64 -10.04 -5.82
CA CYS A 64 -20.85 -9.00 -5.17
C CYS A 64 -21.63 -8.42 -4.00
N CYS A 65 -20.94 -8.18 -2.89
CA CYS A 65 -21.51 -7.52 -1.70
C CYS A 65 -22.15 -6.18 -2.10
N GLN A 66 -23.48 -6.04 -2.00
CA GLN A 66 -24.23 -4.81 -2.39
C GLN A 66 -24.11 -3.64 -1.40
N TYR A 67 -23.26 -3.75 -0.38
CA TYR A 67 -23.05 -2.66 0.57
C TYR A 67 -22.01 -1.69 0.03
N SER A 68 -22.28 -0.38 0.13
CA SER A 68 -21.35 0.68 -0.26
C SER A 68 -20.01 0.57 0.48
N GLU A 69 -20.01 0.10 1.72
CA GLU A 69 -18.81 -0.17 2.53
C GLU A 69 -17.91 -1.28 1.96
N CYS A 70 -18.47 -2.18 1.13
CA CYS A 70 -17.71 -3.22 0.43
C CYS A 70 -17.12 -2.73 -0.90
N THR A 71 -17.38 -1.49 -1.31
CA THR A 71 -16.73 -0.91 -2.50
C THR A 71 -15.30 -0.54 -2.19
N LEU A 72 -14.49 -0.36 -3.24
CA LEU A 72 -13.10 0.04 -3.08
C LEU A 72 -12.99 1.44 -2.49
N ASP A 73 -13.84 2.37 -2.95
CA ASP A 73 -13.95 3.71 -2.38
C ASP A 73 -14.41 3.69 -0.92
N GLY A 74 -15.37 2.82 -0.59
CA GLY A 74 -15.82 2.61 0.79
C GLY A 74 -14.69 2.14 1.70
N CYS A 75 -13.88 1.17 1.24
CA CYS A 75 -12.71 0.68 1.98
C CYS A 75 -11.63 1.76 2.10
N ILE A 76 -11.37 2.55 1.06
CA ILE A 76 -10.40 3.66 1.11
C ILE A 76 -10.85 4.71 2.12
N ALA A 77 -12.10 5.18 2.04
CA ALA A 77 -12.65 6.18 2.95
C ALA A 77 -12.65 5.71 4.41
N PHE A 78 -13.01 4.45 4.65
CA PHE A 78 -12.91 3.83 5.97
C PHE A 78 -11.46 3.84 6.48
N SER A 79 -10.51 3.49 5.62
CA SER A 79 -9.09 3.41 6.00
C SER A 79 -8.50 4.75 6.36
N GLU A 80 -8.85 5.80 5.63
CA GLU A 80 -8.40 7.17 5.91
C GLU A 80 -8.98 7.69 7.21
N THR A 81 -10.26 7.45 7.45
CA THR A 81 -10.95 7.83 8.70
C THR A 81 -10.36 7.11 9.92
N ASN A 82 -9.91 5.86 9.73
CA ASN A 82 -9.37 5.02 10.79
C ASN A 82 -7.83 4.97 10.83
N SER A 83 -7.15 5.78 10.03
CA SER A 83 -5.68 5.73 9.96
C SER A 83 -5.03 6.48 11.12
N LEU A 84 -3.98 5.88 11.68
CA LEU A 84 -3.12 6.53 12.67
C LEU A 84 -2.37 7.75 12.10
N PHE A 85 -2.21 7.84 10.78
CA PHE A 85 -1.50 8.96 10.15
C PHE A 85 -2.29 10.28 10.21
N PHE A 86 -3.63 10.24 10.21
CA PHE A 86 -4.46 11.45 10.21
C PHE A 86 -4.69 12.03 11.61
N THR A 87 -4.67 11.20 12.66
CA THR A 87 -4.90 11.67 14.04
C THR A 87 -3.80 12.57 14.59
N SER A 88 -2.62 12.62 13.95
CA SER A 88 -1.48 13.40 14.44
C SER A 88 -1.45 14.86 13.96
N ASN A 89 -2.26 15.24 12.96
CA ASN A 89 -2.14 16.58 12.35
C ASN A 89 -3.27 17.55 12.74
N SER A 90 -4.28 17.10 13.48
CA SER A 90 -5.44 17.94 13.86
C SER A 90 -5.44 18.39 15.31
N ASN A 91 -4.61 17.83 16.20
CA ASN A 91 -4.52 18.25 17.60
C ASN A 91 -3.07 18.24 18.09
N SER A 92 -2.46 19.42 18.13
CA SER A 92 -1.27 19.74 18.91
C SER A 92 -1.58 19.71 20.41
N SER A 93 -1.79 18.51 20.95
CA SER A 93 -1.72 18.25 22.38
C SER A 93 -1.21 16.84 22.59
N SER A 94 0.09 16.77 22.90
CA SER A 94 0.87 15.66 23.41
C SER A 94 0.07 14.47 23.96
N ILE A 95 -0.04 13.39 23.18
CA ILE A 95 -0.33 12.06 23.70
C ILE A 95 0.98 11.29 23.72
N GLN A 96 1.51 11.06 24.93
CA GLN A 96 2.60 10.12 25.15
C GLN A 96 2.13 8.72 24.72
N LEU A 97 2.81 8.16 23.72
CA LEU A 97 2.61 6.79 23.29
C LEU A 97 3.08 5.88 24.43
N ALA A 98 2.13 5.35 25.21
CA ALA A 98 2.42 4.39 26.26
C ALA A 98 3.09 3.15 25.66
N SER A 99 4.26 2.82 26.20
CA SER A 99 5.02 1.61 25.91
C SER A 99 4.19 0.38 26.31
N CYS A 100 3.58 -0.27 25.33
CA CYS A 100 2.96 -1.57 25.52
C CYS A 100 4.06 -2.64 25.59
N ASN A 101 4.64 -2.84 26.77
CA ASN A 101 5.31 -4.11 27.07
C ASN A 101 4.25 -5.22 27.08
N PRO A 102 4.49 -6.36 26.39
CA PRO A 102 3.58 -7.49 26.48
C PRO A 102 3.62 -8.07 27.92
N PRO A 103 2.48 -8.57 28.44
CA PRO A 103 2.44 -9.17 29.75
C PRO A 103 3.30 -10.44 29.79
N ILE A 104 4.25 -10.45 30.71
CA ILE A 104 5.04 -11.62 31.11
C ILE A 104 4.05 -12.61 31.75
N PRO A 105 3.98 -13.87 31.29
CA PRO A 105 3.18 -14.88 31.97
C PRO A 105 3.84 -15.21 33.32
N VAL A 106 3.09 -15.01 34.40
CA VAL A 106 3.43 -15.41 35.76
C VAL A 106 3.49 -16.95 35.80
N ALA A 107 4.68 -17.49 35.99
CA ALA A 107 4.90 -18.90 36.25
C ALA A 107 4.65 -19.20 37.73
N THR A 108 3.70 -20.09 38.01
CA THR A 108 3.51 -20.76 39.30
C THR A 108 4.60 -21.83 39.50
N HIS A 109 5.37 -21.72 40.58
CA HIS A 109 6.14 -22.81 41.23
C HIS A 109 5.15 -23.86 41.81
N ALA A 110 5.39 -25.15 42.03
CA ALA A 110 6.56 -26.04 42.21
C ALA A 110 6.09 -27.51 41.86
N SER A 111 6.84 -28.61 41.74
CA SER A 111 8.04 -29.13 42.42
C SER A 111 8.67 -30.32 41.66
N THR A 112 9.99 -30.48 41.81
CA THR A 112 10.82 -31.72 41.93
C THR A 112 10.83 -32.81 40.82
N SER A 113 11.99 -33.01 40.16
CA SER A 113 12.96 -34.09 40.48
C SER A 113 14.13 -34.17 39.46
N ASP A 114 15.35 -34.18 40.00
CA ASP A 114 16.68 -34.64 39.57
C ASP A 114 16.94 -35.25 38.16
N ALA A 115 17.99 -34.74 37.48
CA ALA A 115 19.18 -35.51 37.06
C ALA A 115 20.15 -34.67 36.17
N PRO A 116 21.48 -34.90 36.20
CA PRO A 116 22.47 -34.06 35.54
C PRO A 116 23.05 -34.69 34.25
N THR A 117 23.40 -33.89 33.24
CA THR A 117 24.41 -34.27 32.22
C THR A 117 24.97 -33.06 31.44
N ASN A 118 26.23 -32.73 31.74
CA ASN A 118 27.36 -32.47 30.82
C ASN A 118 27.19 -31.65 29.52
N SER A 119 27.70 -30.39 29.55
CA SER A 119 28.74 -29.79 28.65
C SER A 119 28.47 -29.57 27.12
N PRO A 120 29.23 -28.74 26.36
CA PRO A 120 30.08 -27.58 26.69
C PRO A 120 29.71 -26.27 25.95
N ARG A 121 30.22 -25.17 26.52
CA ARG A 121 30.47 -23.88 25.86
C ARG A 121 31.30 -24.03 24.59
N CYS A 122 30.93 -23.29 23.54
CA CYS A 122 31.86 -22.92 22.47
C CYS A 122 31.81 -21.41 22.21
N THR A 123 32.73 -20.70 22.86
CA THR A 123 33.16 -19.35 22.50
C THR A 123 34.20 -19.46 21.38
N LYS A 124 33.91 -18.93 20.18
CA LYS A 124 34.95 -18.65 19.18
C LYS A 124 34.86 -17.22 18.65
N ARG A 125 35.70 -16.41 19.28
CA ARG A 125 36.24 -15.12 18.88
C ARG A 125 36.93 -15.27 17.51
N ARG A 126 36.45 -14.58 16.47
CA ARG A 126 37.16 -14.45 15.19
C ARG A 126 37.65 -13.01 15.02
N ARG A 127 38.97 -12.86 15.17
CA ARG A 127 39.79 -11.71 14.81
C ARG A 127 39.90 -11.68 13.28
N ILE A 128 39.55 -10.58 12.62
CA ILE A 128 39.89 -10.34 11.22
C ILE A 128 40.65 -9.02 11.16
N GLN A 129 41.83 -9.10 10.55
CA GLN A 129 42.77 -8.03 10.27
C GLN A 129 42.17 -7.00 9.30
N GLU A 130 42.47 -5.74 9.56
CA GLU A 130 42.34 -4.63 8.64
C GLU A 130 43.33 -4.83 7.48
N THR A 131 42.80 -4.87 6.25
CA THR A 131 43.56 -4.60 5.05
C THR A 131 43.12 -3.25 4.50
N ALA A 132 44.03 -2.28 4.56
CA ALA A 132 43.91 -1.00 3.89
C ALA A 132 43.89 -1.25 2.37
N ASN A 133 42.76 -0.96 1.72
CA ASN A 133 42.71 -0.89 0.27
C ASN A 133 42.18 0.47 -0.17
N ASN A 134 43.14 1.20 -0.74
CA ASN A 134 43.04 2.43 -1.50
C ASN A 134 41.96 2.29 -2.59
N SER A 135 40.91 3.12 -2.52
CA SER A 135 39.88 3.18 -3.55
C SER A 135 39.68 4.62 -4.02
N ASN A 136 39.93 4.81 -5.31
CA ASN A 136 39.78 6.04 -6.07
C ASN A 136 38.35 6.60 -5.95
N SER A 137 38.30 7.88 -5.61
CA SER A 137 37.09 8.67 -5.33
C SER A 137 36.42 9.14 -6.62
N THR A 138 35.38 8.44 -7.09
CA THR A 138 34.47 8.92 -8.15
C THR A 138 32.98 8.68 -7.86
N SER A 139 32.57 8.49 -6.60
CA SER A 139 31.18 8.13 -6.24
C SER A 139 30.38 9.18 -5.43
N SER A 140 30.85 10.43 -5.34
CA SER A 140 30.24 11.44 -4.45
C SER A 140 28.97 12.14 -4.99
N THR A 141 28.60 11.97 -6.27
CA THR A 141 27.49 12.75 -6.88
C THR A 141 26.10 12.12 -6.72
N VAL A 142 26.00 10.82 -6.40
CA VAL A 142 24.69 10.10 -6.42
C VAL A 142 23.86 10.32 -5.14
N SER A 143 24.52 10.57 -4.01
CA SER A 143 23.83 10.65 -2.70
C SER A 143 22.99 11.91 -2.52
N SER A 144 23.42 13.05 -3.08
CA SER A 144 22.72 14.32 -2.92
C SER A 144 21.37 14.37 -3.66
N SER A 145 21.24 13.65 -4.77
CA SER A 145 20.04 13.69 -5.63
C SER A 145 18.83 12.94 -5.04
N ILE A 146 19.04 11.97 -4.16
CA ILE A 146 17.94 11.15 -3.59
C ILE A 146 17.18 11.94 -2.51
N THR A 147 17.86 12.85 -1.80
CA THR A 147 17.29 13.60 -0.68
C THR A 147 16.21 14.57 -1.12
N THR A 148 16.46 15.35 -2.18
CA THR A 148 15.50 16.32 -2.74
C THR A 148 14.26 15.66 -3.32
N ILE A 149 14.39 14.43 -3.82
CA ILE A 149 13.28 13.67 -4.39
C ILE A 149 12.21 13.34 -3.34
N THR A 150 12.61 13.01 -2.11
CA THR A 150 11.67 12.49 -1.10
C THR A 150 11.00 13.56 -0.24
N SER A 151 11.53 14.77 -0.20
CA SER A 151 10.99 15.87 0.62
C SER A 151 9.89 16.66 -0.08
N GLN A 152 9.82 16.61 -1.42
CA GLN A 152 8.83 17.36 -2.20
C GLN A 152 7.73 16.50 -2.81
N SER A 153 7.79 15.17 -2.68
CA SER A 153 6.84 14.30 -3.37
C SER A 153 5.79 13.69 -2.45
N TYR A 154 4.54 13.76 -2.88
CA TYR A 154 3.42 13.16 -2.18
C TYR A 154 3.35 11.66 -2.45
N ILE A 155 3.31 10.85 -1.41
CA ILE A 155 3.09 9.40 -1.50
C ILE A 155 1.86 9.10 -0.67
N TYR A 156 0.91 8.36 -1.22
CA TYR A 156 -0.21 7.86 -0.45
C TYR A 156 0.25 6.71 0.44
N LYS A 157 0.17 6.89 1.77
CA LYS A 157 0.76 5.98 2.78
C LYS A 157 -0.27 5.17 3.56
N THR A 158 -1.55 5.38 3.32
CA THR A 158 -2.62 4.77 4.11
C THR A 158 -2.98 3.40 3.56
N PRO A 159 -2.75 2.30 4.31
CA PRO A 159 -3.14 0.96 3.85
C PRO A 159 -4.66 0.80 3.83
N ILE A 160 -5.19 0.06 2.85
CA ILE A 160 -6.63 -0.17 2.68
C ILE A 160 -7.09 -1.33 3.59
N ARG A 161 -7.94 -1.01 4.55
CA ARG A 161 -8.61 -1.88 5.49
C ARG A 161 -9.99 -2.25 4.97
N VAL A 162 -10.43 -3.46 5.31
CA VAL A 162 -11.80 -3.92 5.04
C VAL A 162 -12.60 -3.81 6.33
N GLN A 163 -13.68 -3.03 6.30
CA GLN A 163 -14.52 -2.76 7.48
C GLN A 163 -15.31 -4.00 7.92
N ARG A 164 -16.05 -4.62 6.99
CA ARG A 164 -16.96 -5.71 7.32
C ARG A 164 -16.29 -7.08 7.25
N LYS A 165 -16.43 -7.82 8.34
CA LYS A 165 -16.08 -9.25 8.39
C LYS A 165 -17.22 -10.05 7.78
N GLY A 166 -16.90 -11.10 7.03
CA GLY A 166 -17.92 -12.04 6.56
C GLY A 166 -18.63 -11.66 5.26
N HIS A 167 -18.21 -10.60 4.57
CA HIS A 167 -18.71 -10.28 3.23
C HIS A 167 -17.74 -10.73 2.15
N GLU A 168 -18.28 -11.25 1.05
CA GLU A 168 -17.50 -11.62 -0.12
C GLU A 168 -17.27 -10.38 -0.98
N MET A 169 -16.00 -9.99 -1.08
CA MET A 169 -15.55 -8.88 -1.91
C MET A 169 -14.93 -9.36 -3.23
N GLY A 170 -14.91 -10.68 -3.46
CA GLY A 170 -14.38 -11.28 -4.68
C GLY A 170 -12.97 -10.80 -5.03
N SER A 171 -12.77 -10.46 -6.31
CA SER A 171 -11.50 -9.95 -6.84
C SER A 171 -11.08 -8.61 -6.25
N MET A 172 -12.01 -7.80 -5.71
CA MET A 172 -11.66 -6.53 -5.08
C MET A 172 -10.79 -6.74 -3.84
N PHE A 173 -11.09 -7.77 -3.04
CA PHE A 173 -10.25 -8.08 -1.88
C PHE A 173 -8.84 -8.48 -2.30
N TYR A 174 -8.71 -9.23 -3.39
CA TYR A 174 -7.42 -9.57 -3.98
C TYR A 174 -6.62 -8.31 -4.37
N MET A 175 -7.27 -7.32 -5.01
CA MET A 175 -6.65 -6.04 -5.35
C MET A 175 -6.21 -5.25 -4.11
N ILE A 176 -7.01 -5.24 -3.04
CA ILE A 176 -6.67 -4.58 -1.76
C ILE A 176 -5.41 -5.23 -1.14
N VAL A 177 -5.34 -6.56 -1.11
CA VAL A 177 -4.18 -7.28 -0.57
C VAL A 177 -2.93 -6.99 -1.40
N LEU A 178 -3.03 -7.01 -2.74
CA LEU A 178 -1.92 -6.66 -3.63
C LEU A 178 -1.45 -5.21 -3.42
N PHE A 179 -2.39 -4.27 -3.31
CA PHE A 179 -2.08 -2.86 -3.06
C PHE A 179 -1.32 -2.68 -1.75
N ASN A 180 -1.82 -3.25 -0.65
CA ASN A 180 -1.15 -3.16 0.65
C ASN A 180 0.23 -3.80 0.63
N LEU A 181 0.42 -4.86 -0.17
CA LEU A 181 1.72 -5.50 -0.34
C LEU A 181 2.69 -4.60 -1.11
N ALA A 182 2.23 -3.98 -2.20
CA ALA A 182 3.01 -3.00 -2.97
C ALA A 182 3.42 -1.81 -2.08
N LEU A 183 2.47 -1.30 -1.31
CA LEU A 183 2.68 -0.20 -0.38
C LEU A 183 3.72 -0.55 0.70
N ALA A 184 3.61 -1.74 1.32
CA ALA A 184 4.58 -2.20 2.31
C ALA A 184 6.00 -2.30 1.72
N CYS A 185 6.14 -2.82 0.50
CA CYS A 185 7.44 -2.90 -0.19
C CYS A 185 8.00 -1.50 -0.52
N GLN A 186 7.16 -0.57 -0.98
CA GLN A 186 7.57 0.81 -1.27
C GLN A 186 8.05 1.54 0.00
N LEU A 187 7.29 1.46 1.08
CA LEU A 187 7.65 2.11 2.34
C LEU A 187 8.90 1.49 2.98
N LYS A 188 9.08 0.17 2.85
CA LYS A 188 10.32 -0.51 3.22
C LYS A 188 11.52 0.02 2.42
N ALA A 189 11.38 0.20 1.10
CA ALA A 189 12.45 0.74 0.27
C ALA A 189 12.88 2.15 0.75
N ILE A 190 11.90 3.02 1.03
CA ILE A 190 12.14 4.37 1.53
C ILE A 190 12.81 4.33 2.91
N ALA A 191 12.36 3.46 3.81
CA ALA A 191 12.97 3.31 5.14
C ALA A 191 14.43 2.82 5.08
N CYS A 192 14.74 1.91 4.17
CA CYS A 192 16.12 1.46 3.92
C CYS A 192 17.00 2.61 3.42
N LEU A 193 16.52 3.44 2.49
CA LEU A 193 17.26 4.61 1.99
C LEU A 193 17.51 5.64 3.09
N ARG A 194 16.52 5.89 3.97
CA ARG A 194 16.69 6.79 5.12
C ARG A 194 17.71 6.27 6.13
N SER A 195 17.69 4.96 6.39
CA SER A 195 18.66 4.33 7.30
C SER A 195 20.09 4.42 6.77
N GLN A 196 20.26 4.31 5.43
CA GLN A 196 21.55 4.54 4.79
C GLN A 196 22.04 5.97 5.00
N GLN A 197 21.16 6.97 4.88
CA GLN A 197 21.56 8.38 5.05
C GLN A 197 22.05 8.68 6.48
N GLN A 198 21.49 8.02 7.49
CA GLN A 198 21.90 8.19 8.88
C GLN A 198 23.26 7.54 9.18
N GLN A 199 23.63 6.48 8.46
CA GLN A 199 24.93 5.86 8.58
C GLN A 199 25.87 6.45 7.54
N LEU A 200 26.72 7.42 7.92
CA LEU A 200 27.71 8.07 7.04
C LEU A 200 28.63 7.10 6.26
N SER A 201 28.64 5.81 6.60
CA SER A 201 29.31 4.76 5.83
C SER A 201 28.47 4.30 4.63
N SER A 202 29.10 4.18 3.45
CA SER A 202 28.52 3.59 2.24
C SER A 202 28.21 2.09 2.43
N ASN A 203 27.13 1.79 3.14
CA ASN A 203 26.71 0.42 3.38
C ASN A 203 25.86 -0.08 2.20
N THR A 204 26.54 -0.74 1.25
CA THR A 204 25.96 -1.34 0.04
C THR A 204 24.74 -2.23 0.33
N LYS A 205 24.65 -2.81 1.53
CA LYS A 205 23.54 -3.68 1.94
C LYS A 205 22.18 -2.96 1.91
N TYR A 206 22.10 -1.71 2.40
CA TYR A 206 20.85 -0.95 2.43
C TYR A 206 20.39 -0.54 1.04
N ILE A 207 21.33 -0.14 0.18
CA ILE A 207 21.03 0.22 -1.22
C ILE A 207 20.43 -0.98 -1.95
N MET A 208 21.04 -2.15 -1.81
CA MET A 208 20.56 -3.37 -2.46
C MET A 208 19.18 -3.77 -1.94
N ALA A 209 18.97 -3.72 -0.62
CA ALA A 209 17.67 -4.00 -0.02
C ALA A 209 16.58 -3.03 -0.51
N ALA A 210 16.89 -1.72 -0.58
CA ALA A 210 15.97 -0.71 -1.08
C ALA A 210 15.63 -0.93 -2.55
N LYS A 211 16.61 -1.22 -3.40
CA LYS A 211 16.40 -1.52 -4.82
C LYS A 211 15.51 -2.74 -5.03
N THR A 212 15.75 -3.82 -4.28
CA THR A 212 14.92 -5.03 -4.35
C THR A 212 13.48 -4.73 -3.96
N ALA A 213 13.27 -4.05 -2.83
CA ALA A 213 11.93 -3.70 -2.36
C ALA A 213 11.19 -2.74 -3.31
N ALA A 214 11.89 -1.75 -3.90
CA ALA A 214 11.33 -0.86 -4.90
C ALA A 214 10.91 -1.60 -6.19
N ARG A 215 11.75 -2.54 -6.64
CA ARG A 215 11.43 -3.37 -7.82
C ARG A 215 10.19 -4.24 -7.57
N GLU A 216 10.10 -4.86 -6.41
CA GLU A 216 8.92 -5.66 -6.02
C GLU A 216 7.65 -4.81 -5.98
N ALA A 217 7.71 -3.63 -5.34
CA ALA A 217 6.59 -2.70 -5.30
C ALA A 217 6.12 -2.29 -6.70
N ARG A 218 7.07 -1.98 -7.60
CA ARG A 218 6.77 -1.60 -8.99
C ARG A 218 5.99 -2.70 -9.72
N LEU A 219 6.49 -3.94 -9.67
CA LEU A 219 5.85 -5.08 -10.34
C LEU A 219 4.43 -5.33 -9.80
N LEU A 220 4.21 -5.12 -8.50
CA LEU A 220 2.88 -5.27 -7.90
C LEU A 220 1.91 -4.17 -8.36
N TYR A 221 2.34 -2.90 -8.40
CA TYR A 221 1.50 -1.81 -8.91
C TYR A 221 1.17 -2.00 -10.40
N GLU A 222 2.16 -2.37 -11.23
CA GLU A 222 1.94 -2.68 -12.65
C GLU A 222 0.96 -3.85 -12.82
N LEU A 223 1.06 -4.89 -11.99
CA LEU A 223 0.12 -6.01 -12.01
C LEU A 223 -1.32 -5.55 -11.70
N ILE A 224 -1.49 -4.71 -10.68
CA ILE A 224 -2.80 -4.18 -10.29
C ILE A 224 -3.39 -3.32 -11.41
N LEU A 225 -2.61 -2.40 -11.99
CA LEU A 225 -3.06 -1.56 -13.10
C LEU A 225 -3.43 -2.38 -14.34
N ASN A 226 -2.61 -3.38 -14.71
CA ASN A 226 -2.92 -4.26 -15.83
C ASN A 226 -4.21 -5.07 -15.59
N TYR A 227 -4.41 -5.55 -14.37
CA TYR A 227 -5.64 -6.24 -13.98
C TYR A 227 -6.85 -5.31 -14.06
N TRP A 228 -6.70 -4.08 -13.55
CA TRP A 228 -7.73 -3.04 -13.60
C TRP A 228 -8.15 -2.70 -15.04
N SER A 229 -7.17 -2.45 -15.92
CA SER A 229 -7.42 -2.15 -17.34
C SER A 229 -8.16 -3.28 -18.05
N ARG A 230 -7.92 -4.55 -17.68
CA ARG A 230 -8.66 -5.69 -18.23
C ARG A 230 -10.11 -5.70 -17.77
N ILE A 231 -10.38 -5.36 -16.52
CA ILE A 231 -11.76 -5.22 -16.01
C ILE A 231 -12.46 -4.10 -16.78
N GLU A 232 -11.84 -2.93 -16.94
CA GLU A 232 -12.43 -1.81 -17.69
C GLU A 232 -12.72 -2.15 -19.17
N GLN A 233 -11.88 -2.97 -19.82
CA GLN A 233 -12.07 -3.34 -21.23
C GLN A 233 -13.16 -4.39 -21.45
N GLN A 234 -13.46 -5.23 -20.46
CA GLN A 234 -14.47 -6.30 -20.57
C GLN A 234 -15.92 -5.79 -20.46
N GLU A 235 -16.10 -4.49 -20.18
CA GLU A 235 -17.38 -3.84 -19.83
C GLU A 235 -18.30 -3.30 -20.97
N PRO A 236 -18.26 -3.70 -22.27
CA PRO A 236 -19.23 -3.15 -23.22
C PRO A 236 -20.55 -3.94 -23.37
N ARG A 237 -20.71 -5.15 -22.81
CA ARG A 237 -21.80 -6.03 -23.29
C ARG A 237 -23.11 -6.02 -22.53
N TYR A 238 -23.15 -5.78 -21.21
CA TYR A 238 -24.41 -5.67 -20.48
C TYR A 238 -24.23 -4.78 -19.26
N LYS A 239 -24.46 -3.47 -19.42
CA LYS A 239 -24.46 -2.53 -18.29
C LYS A 239 -25.57 -2.92 -17.32
N THR A 240 -25.24 -3.69 -16.29
CA THR A 240 -26.14 -3.90 -15.16
C THR A 240 -25.82 -2.86 -14.11
N SER A 241 -26.76 -2.55 -13.22
CA SER A 241 -26.52 -1.60 -12.13
C SER A 241 -25.39 -2.01 -11.17
N SER A 242 -24.83 -3.23 -11.32
CA SER A 242 -23.72 -3.77 -10.55
C SER A 242 -22.33 -3.24 -10.96
N ASP A 243 -22.19 -2.63 -12.14
CA ASP A 243 -20.86 -2.38 -12.75
C ASP A 243 -20.10 -1.21 -12.10
N TYR A 244 -20.76 -0.46 -11.21
CA TYR A 244 -20.12 0.58 -10.40
C TYR A 244 -19.18 0.04 -9.32
N TYR A 245 -19.19 -1.27 -9.03
CA TYR A 245 -18.38 -1.84 -7.94
C TYR A 245 -16.88 -1.79 -8.20
N TYR A 246 -16.45 -1.87 -9.46
CA TYR A 246 -15.03 -2.00 -9.81
C TYR A 246 -14.40 -0.71 -10.31
N SER A 247 -15.13 0.40 -10.42
CA SER A 247 -14.64 1.65 -11.01
C SER A 247 -14.35 2.73 -9.95
N SER A 248 -13.35 2.50 -9.11
CA SER A 248 -12.83 3.55 -8.21
C SER A 248 -11.77 4.39 -8.93
N ILE A 249 -12.18 5.56 -9.41
CA ILE A 249 -11.25 6.54 -9.98
C ILE A 249 -10.19 6.95 -8.94
N ARG A 250 -10.59 7.07 -7.68
CA ARG A 250 -9.70 7.40 -6.57
C ARG A 250 -8.58 6.36 -6.41
N PHE A 251 -8.91 5.08 -6.51
CA PHE A 251 -7.92 4.02 -6.43
C PHE A 251 -6.92 4.10 -7.58
N ARG A 252 -7.40 4.33 -8.82
CA ARG A 252 -6.51 4.55 -9.97
C ARG A 252 -5.56 5.72 -9.74
N MET A 253 -6.05 6.84 -9.23
CA MET A 253 -5.19 7.99 -8.88
C MET A 253 -4.13 7.63 -7.84
N ILE A 254 -4.50 6.88 -6.80
CA ILE A 254 -3.56 6.38 -5.79
C ILE A 254 -2.47 5.51 -6.42
N LEU A 255 -2.84 4.58 -7.30
CA LEU A 255 -1.90 3.70 -8.00
C LEU A 255 -0.95 4.49 -8.90
N SER A 256 -1.45 5.31 -9.81
CA SER A 256 -0.64 6.09 -10.75
C SER A 256 0.31 7.05 -10.00
N ASN A 257 -0.17 7.68 -8.93
CA ASN A 257 0.66 8.51 -8.06
C ASN A 257 1.80 7.72 -7.42
N ASN A 258 1.49 6.64 -6.72
CA ASN A 258 2.52 5.87 -6.02
C ASN A 258 3.52 5.21 -6.99
N LEU A 259 3.06 4.80 -8.17
CA LEU A 259 3.90 4.24 -9.22
C LEU A 259 4.85 5.28 -9.82
N SER A 260 4.40 6.52 -10.07
CA SER A 260 5.29 7.61 -10.52
C SER A 260 6.46 7.83 -9.56
N GLN A 261 6.22 7.71 -8.25
CA GLN A 261 7.23 7.87 -7.22
C GLN A 261 8.25 6.72 -7.23
N LEU A 262 7.83 5.50 -7.60
CA LEU A 262 8.76 4.39 -7.80
C LEU A 262 9.63 4.58 -9.04
N TYR A 263 9.06 5.05 -10.16
CA TYR A 263 9.85 5.37 -11.35
C TYR A 263 10.88 6.47 -11.09
N ARG A 264 10.49 7.49 -10.30
CA ARG A 264 11.42 8.51 -9.81
C ARG A 264 12.55 7.90 -8.96
N LEU A 265 12.22 6.97 -8.05
CA LEU A 265 13.23 6.26 -7.24
C LEU A 265 14.17 5.40 -8.09
N THR A 266 13.69 4.82 -9.20
CA THR A 266 14.52 4.04 -10.13
C THR A 266 15.17 4.87 -11.24
N LYS A 267 14.95 6.19 -11.26
CA LYS A 267 15.44 7.13 -12.29
C LYS A 267 14.92 6.81 -13.70
N ASP A 268 13.72 6.26 -13.82
CA ASP A 268 13.03 6.05 -15.09
C ASP A 268 12.12 7.23 -15.39
N THR A 269 12.69 8.29 -15.98
CA THR A 269 11.97 9.55 -16.19
C THR A 269 10.87 9.45 -17.25
N THR A 270 10.98 8.50 -18.17
CA THR A 270 9.97 8.30 -19.23
C THR A 270 8.71 7.71 -18.63
N GLN A 271 8.83 6.61 -17.88
CA GLN A 271 7.70 5.97 -17.23
C GLN A 271 7.13 6.83 -16.09
N GLU A 272 7.97 7.60 -15.39
CA GLU A 272 7.50 8.61 -14.43
C GLU A 272 6.56 9.61 -15.12
N ARG A 273 6.97 10.15 -16.28
CA ARG A 273 6.18 11.12 -17.04
C ARG A 273 4.86 10.54 -17.49
N GLU A 274 4.86 9.35 -18.08
CA GLU A 274 3.64 8.65 -18.52
C GLU A 274 2.64 8.46 -17.37
N CYS A 275 3.13 8.05 -16.19
CA CYS A 275 2.28 7.91 -15.00
C CYS A 275 1.71 9.24 -14.51
N LEU A 276 2.48 10.32 -14.56
CA LEU A 276 2.02 11.64 -14.15
C LEU A 276 1.01 12.24 -15.15
N GLU A 277 1.18 11.97 -16.44
CA GLU A 277 0.23 12.37 -17.50
C GLU A 277 -1.11 11.61 -17.33
N ASP A 278 -1.07 10.30 -17.08
CA ASP A 278 -2.27 9.49 -16.77
C ASP A 278 -2.96 9.97 -15.48
N LEU A 279 -2.17 10.27 -14.44
CA LEU A 279 -2.68 10.82 -13.18
C LEU A 279 -3.38 12.17 -13.41
N LEU A 280 -2.76 13.08 -14.15
CA LEU A 280 -3.32 14.40 -14.44
C LEU A 280 -4.61 14.28 -15.27
N SER A 281 -4.61 13.43 -16.30
CA SER A 281 -5.81 13.11 -17.09
C SER A 281 -6.95 12.60 -16.20
N THR A 282 -6.64 11.69 -15.29
CA THR A 282 -7.62 11.14 -14.34
C THR A 282 -8.18 12.22 -13.40
N ILE A 283 -7.33 13.10 -12.86
CA ILE A 283 -7.74 14.22 -12.01
C ILE A 283 -8.67 15.17 -12.77
N LEU A 284 -8.34 15.50 -14.03
CA LEU A 284 -9.16 16.39 -14.86
C LEU A 284 -10.55 15.80 -15.13
N VAL A 285 -10.65 14.49 -15.33
CA VAL A 285 -11.94 13.79 -15.46
C VAL A 285 -12.75 13.90 -14.17
N VAL A 286 -12.13 13.71 -13.00
CA VAL A 286 -12.79 13.87 -11.69
C VAL A 286 -13.28 15.30 -11.51
N GLN A 287 -12.43 16.29 -11.78
CA GLN A 287 -12.79 17.70 -11.65
C GLN A 287 -13.94 18.09 -12.56
N THR A 288 -13.94 17.60 -13.80
CA THR A 288 -15.03 17.83 -14.76
C THR A 288 -16.35 17.29 -14.22
N ARG A 289 -16.35 16.05 -13.67
CA ARG A 289 -17.55 15.43 -13.08
C ARG A 289 -18.08 16.23 -11.89
N ILE A 290 -17.19 16.71 -11.01
CA ILE A 290 -17.54 17.52 -9.84
C ILE A 290 -18.22 18.83 -10.30
N THR A 291 -17.61 19.55 -11.25
CA THR A 291 -18.16 20.81 -11.77
C THR A 291 -19.52 20.59 -12.43
N THR A 292 -19.69 19.55 -13.25
CA THR A 292 -20.99 19.26 -13.89
C THR A 292 -22.09 18.94 -12.86
N GLN A 293 -21.78 18.16 -11.82
CA GLN A 293 -22.76 17.81 -10.78
C GLN A 293 -23.16 19.01 -9.92
N SER A 294 -22.23 19.94 -9.65
CA SER A 294 -22.52 21.15 -8.88
C SER A 294 -23.53 22.09 -9.56
N SER A 295 -23.68 22.00 -10.88
CA SER A 295 -24.56 22.89 -11.65
C SER A 295 -26.04 22.47 -11.67
N THR A 296 -26.38 21.26 -11.23
CA THR A 296 -27.71 20.66 -11.43
C THR A 296 -28.53 20.44 -10.16
N THR A 297 -28.04 20.82 -8.98
CA THR A 297 -28.76 20.58 -7.71
C THR A 297 -28.87 21.84 -6.85
N ASP A 298 -30.08 22.41 -6.79
CA ASP A 298 -30.48 23.53 -5.92
C ASP A 298 -30.74 23.12 -4.44
N ASP A 299 -30.54 21.86 -4.07
CA ASP A 299 -30.94 21.34 -2.76
C ASP A 299 -29.75 20.92 -1.87
N ASN A 300 -29.27 21.89 -1.09
CA ASN A 300 -28.79 21.88 0.31
C ASN A 300 -28.37 20.55 1.01
N LYS A 301 -27.73 19.59 0.34
CA LYS A 301 -27.08 18.43 0.98
C LYS A 301 -25.56 18.61 0.99
N ASN A 302 -25.07 18.98 2.16
CA ASN A 302 -23.68 19.30 2.48
C ASN A 302 -22.77 18.05 2.40
N THR A 303 -22.39 17.59 1.19
CA THR A 303 -21.41 16.51 1.01
C THR A 303 -19.98 17.09 0.97
N ASN A 304 -19.48 17.45 2.14
CA ASN A 304 -18.21 18.16 2.36
C ASN A 304 -16.93 17.29 2.21
N CYS A 305 -16.94 16.17 1.48
CA CYS A 305 -15.88 15.14 1.65
C CYS A 305 -14.86 14.97 0.52
N HIS A 306 -14.78 15.83 -0.50
CA HIS A 306 -13.95 15.53 -1.70
C HIS A 306 -12.85 16.53 -2.08
N GLY A 307 -12.77 17.73 -1.49
CA GLY A 307 -11.78 18.74 -1.90
C GLY A 307 -10.35 18.46 -1.39
N ASP A 308 -10.20 18.24 -0.09
CA ASP A 308 -8.89 18.32 0.59
C ASP A 308 -7.90 17.21 0.23
N HIS A 309 -8.33 16.18 -0.51
CA HIS A 309 -7.49 15.02 -0.82
C HIS A 309 -6.74 15.16 -2.15
N LEU A 310 -7.04 16.15 -3.00
CA LEU A 310 -6.46 16.28 -4.33
C LEU A 310 -5.10 17.01 -4.35
N ASP A 311 -4.84 17.89 -3.39
CA ASP A 311 -3.67 18.76 -3.37
C ASP A 311 -2.34 17.99 -3.41
N GLY A 312 -2.26 16.88 -2.69
CA GLY A 312 -1.09 16.01 -2.71
C GLY A 312 -0.81 15.43 -4.09
N PHE A 313 -1.85 14.99 -4.81
CA PHE A 313 -1.70 14.46 -6.16
C PHE A 313 -1.33 15.55 -7.16
N LEU A 314 -1.98 16.72 -7.06
CA LEU A 314 -1.69 17.86 -7.91
C LEU A 314 -0.25 18.35 -7.75
N SER A 315 0.26 18.38 -6.52
CA SER A 315 1.66 18.75 -6.23
C SER A 315 2.67 17.89 -7.00
N ASN A 316 2.40 16.59 -7.15
CA ASN A 316 3.27 15.72 -7.96
C ASN A 316 3.16 15.99 -9.45
N THR A 317 1.98 16.36 -9.96
CA THR A 317 1.79 16.68 -11.39
C THR A 317 2.36 18.04 -11.79
N ALA A 318 2.58 18.95 -10.84
CA ALA A 318 3.15 20.28 -11.10
C ALA A 318 4.56 20.23 -11.74
N THR A 319 5.27 19.11 -11.61
CA THR A 319 6.57 18.94 -12.28
C THR A 319 6.46 18.82 -13.80
N LEU A 320 5.28 18.49 -14.34
CA LEU A 320 5.04 18.44 -15.78
C LEU A 320 5.01 19.83 -16.40
N THR A 321 4.37 20.80 -15.74
CA THR A 321 4.17 22.17 -16.28
C THR A 321 5.45 23.01 -16.25
N MET A 322 6.36 22.73 -15.31
CA MET A 322 7.60 23.48 -15.13
C MET A 322 8.70 23.12 -16.15
N ARG A 323 8.69 21.90 -16.72
CA ARG A 323 9.79 21.44 -17.60
C ARG A 323 9.76 22.05 -18.99
N ASP A 324 8.58 22.32 -19.54
CA ASP A 324 8.44 22.79 -20.92
C ASP A 324 8.94 24.23 -21.12
N HIS A 325 9.08 25.01 -20.04
CA HIS A 325 9.55 26.40 -20.09
C HIS A 325 11.08 26.53 -20.16
N SER A 326 11.84 25.45 -19.93
CA SER A 326 13.31 25.51 -19.83
C SER A 326 14.05 25.14 -21.13
N ALA A 327 13.35 24.64 -22.14
CA ALA A 327 13.97 24.16 -23.39
C ALA A 327 14.01 25.20 -24.53
N GLY A 328 13.45 26.40 -24.32
CA GLY A 328 13.26 27.42 -25.37
C GLY A 328 14.30 28.56 -25.41
N VAL A 329 15.37 28.49 -24.62
CA VAL A 329 16.44 29.51 -24.60
C VAL A 329 17.78 28.83 -24.87
N ALA A 330 18.03 28.48 -26.13
CA ALA A 330 19.32 28.02 -26.61
C ALA A 330 19.58 28.54 -28.03
#